data_AF-A0A6G3XJ81-F1
#
_entry.id   AF-A0A6G3XJ81-F1
#
_cell.length_a   1.000
_cell.length_b   1.000
_cell.length_c   1.000
_cell.angle_alpha   90.00
_cell.angle_beta   90.00
_cell.angle_gamma   90.00
#
_symmetry.space_group_name_H-M   'P 1'
#
loop_
_entity.id
_entity.type
_entity.pdbx_description
1 polymer ?
#
loop_
_entity_poly.entity_id
_entity_poly.type
_entity_poly.pdbx_seq_one_letter_code
_entity_poly.pdbx_strand_id
1 'polypeptide(L)'
;VGDYGPDAGAADPKRGPSGKVEFAKVTKAANFGWPFCVGDNEPYIDYDFATKTSGAAFDCAAPKNESPHNTGLVDLPPAQAAWIPYDGGSVPEFGTGSESPMGGPVYRY
;
A
#
# COMPACT_ATOMS: atom_id res chain seq x y z
N VAL A 1 -11.55 3.25 -4.75
CA VAL A 1 -10.59 2.60 -5.69
C VAL A 1 -10.06 1.39 -4.97
N GLY A 2 -10.00 0.23 -5.63
CA GLY A 2 -9.33 -0.94 -5.07
C GLY A 2 -7.85 -0.91 -5.44
N ASP A 3 -6.97 -1.20 -4.50
CA ASP A 3 -5.53 -1.30 -4.69
C ASP A 3 -5.05 -2.67 -4.19
N TYR A 4 -4.12 -3.26 -4.94
CA TYR A 4 -3.50 -4.53 -4.60
C TYR A 4 -2.08 -4.28 -4.15
N GLY A 5 -1.79 -4.70 -2.92
CA GLY A 5 -0.42 -4.86 -2.46
C GLY A 5 0.30 -6.01 -3.17
N PRO A 6 1.53 -6.33 -2.74
CA PRO A 6 2.33 -7.36 -3.36
C PRO A 6 1.73 -8.74 -3.09
N ASP A 7 1.94 -9.69 -3.99
CA ASP A 7 1.56 -11.10 -3.78
C ASP A 7 2.55 -11.79 -2.80
N ALA A 8 2.60 -11.29 -1.56
CA ALA A 8 3.49 -11.73 -0.51
C ALA A 8 2.70 -12.47 0.57
N GLY A 9 2.73 -13.80 0.58
CA GLY A 9 1.93 -14.62 1.51
C GLY A 9 2.25 -14.48 3.01
N ALA A 10 3.32 -13.76 3.37
CA ALA A 10 3.67 -13.43 4.75
C ALA A 10 4.51 -12.16 4.82
N ALA A 11 4.47 -11.47 5.97
CA ALA A 11 5.38 -10.37 6.25
C ALA A 11 6.81 -10.87 6.39
N ASP A 12 7.77 -10.05 5.95
CA ASP A 12 9.20 -10.29 6.12
C ASP A 12 9.84 -9.02 6.69
N PRO A 13 10.48 -9.05 7.88
CA PRO A 13 11.15 -7.89 8.46
C PRO A 13 12.19 -7.23 7.55
N LYS A 14 12.69 -7.93 6.53
CA LYS A 14 13.64 -7.43 5.53
C LYS A 14 12.97 -6.85 4.28
N ARG A 15 11.65 -6.98 4.12
CA ARG A 15 10.91 -6.55 2.93
C ARG A 15 9.71 -5.66 3.25
N GLY A 16 9.01 -5.93 4.35
CA GLY A 16 7.83 -5.21 4.80
C GLY A 16 6.64 -6.15 5.11
N PRO A 17 5.42 -5.59 5.19
CA PRO A 17 4.21 -6.35 5.50
C PRO A 17 3.89 -7.40 4.43
N SER A 18 2.97 -8.32 4.78
CA SER A 18 2.36 -9.24 3.81
C SER A 18 1.60 -8.49 2.72
N GLY A 19 1.20 -9.22 1.68
CA GLY A 19 0.20 -8.76 0.75
C GLY A 19 -1.05 -8.32 1.48
N LYS A 20 -1.55 -7.15 1.11
CA LYS A 20 -2.84 -6.64 1.56
C LYS A 20 -3.56 -6.10 0.36
N VAL A 21 -4.87 -6.14 0.41
CA VAL A 21 -5.72 -5.46 -0.54
C VAL A 21 -6.45 -4.35 0.18
N GLU A 22 -6.65 -3.22 -0.48
CA GLU A 22 -7.23 -2.06 0.17
C GLU A 22 -8.22 -1.30 -0.70
N PHE A 23 -9.15 -0.63 -0.04
CA PHE A 23 -9.98 0.39 -0.66
C PHE A 23 -9.49 1.78 -0.26
N ALA A 24 -9.18 2.61 -1.25
CA ALA A 24 -8.97 4.04 -1.09
C ALA A 24 -10.28 4.82 -1.33
N LYS A 25 -10.64 5.71 -0.40
CA LYS A 25 -11.76 6.66 -0.54
C LYS A 25 -11.27 7.99 -1.14
N VAL A 26 -11.29 8.07 -2.46
CA VAL A 26 -10.82 9.25 -3.19
C VAL A 26 -11.90 10.33 -3.23
N THR A 27 -11.70 11.41 -2.46
CA THR A 27 -12.58 12.60 -2.46
C THR A 27 -11.87 13.87 -2.93
N LYS A 28 -10.54 13.82 -3.01
CA LYS A 28 -9.63 14.86 -3.49
C LYS A 28 -8.30 14.22 -3.91
N ALA A 29 -7.39 14.98 -4.50
CA ALA A 29 -6.04 14.52 -4.77
C ALA A 29 -5.32 14.08 -3.47
N ALA A 30 -4.64 12.95 -3.52
CA ALA A 30 -3.96 12.31 -2.39
C ALA A 30 -2.89 11.33 -2.87
N ASN A 31 -1.92 11.04 -2.00
CA ASN A 31 -1.00 9.92 -2.12
C ASN A 31 -1.53 8.77 -1.26
N PHE A 32 -1.77 7.59 -1.82
CA PHE A 32 -2.27 6.41 -1.08
C PHE A 32 -1.15 5.41 -0.72
N GLY A 33 0.11 5.84 -0.80
CA GLY A 33 1.23 5.12 -0.19
C GLY A 33 1.94 4.14 -1.12
N TRP A 34 1.22 3.38 -1.96
CA TRP A 34 1.84 2.39 -2.84
C TRP A 34 2.89 3.02 -3.78
N PRO A 35 4.10 2.43 -3.95
CA PRO A 35 4.59 1.16 -3.40
C PRO A 35 5.40 1.29 -2.09
N PHE A 36 5.41 2.45 -1.45
CA PHE A 36 6.22 2.71 -0.25
C PHE A 36 5.54 2.26 1.05
N CYS A 37 4.22 2.43 1.12
CA CYS A 37 3.40 2.13 2.29
C CYS A 37 2.08 1.48 1.87
N VAL A 38 1.47 0.71 2.77
CA VAL A 38 0.19 0.02 2.55
C VAL A 38 -0.69 0.08 3.80
N GLY A 39 -1.99 -0.10 3.63
CA GLY A 39 -2.95 -0.26 4.71
C GLY A 39 -2.98 0.93 5.66
N ASP A 40 -2.73 0.69 6.95
CA ASP A 40 -2.69 1.73 7.98
C ASP A 40 -1.36 2.53 7.97
N ASN A 41 -0.82 2.78 6.78
CA ASN A 41 0.52 3.34 6.54
C ASN A 41 1.65 2.48 7.11
N GLU A 42 1.55 1.16 6.98
CA GLU A 42 2.66 0.24 7.25
C GLU A 42 3.74 0.40 6.17
N PRO A 43 5.00 0.69 6.53
CA PRO A 43 6.06 0.92 5.56
C PRO A 43 6.63 -0.39 5.02
N TYR A 44 6.95 -0.42 3.73
CA TYR A 44 7.88 -1.39 3.17
C TYR A 44 9.32 -1.03 3.49
N ILE A 45 10.23 -1.98 3.26
CA ILE A 45 11.66 -1.79 3.41
C ILE A 45 12.26 -1.43 2.06
N ASP A 46 13.05 -0.37 2.04
CA ASP A 46 13.79 0.03 0.84
C ASP A 46 14.81 -1.06 0.50
N TYR A 47 14.50 -1.82 -0.55
CA TYR A 47 15.28 -2.97 -0.95
C TYR A 47 16.01 -2.68 -2.24
N ASP A 48 17.33 -2.75 -2.17
CA ASP A 48 18.17 -2.65 -3.35
C ASP A 48 18.16 -3.99 -4.09
N PHE A 49 17.51 -4.01 -5.25
CA PHE A 49 17.41 -5.21 -6.09
C PHE A 49 18.73 -5.58 -6.79
N ALA A 50 19.64 -4.63 -7.01
CA ALA A 50 20.94 -4.88 -7.63
C ALA A 50 21.89 -5.57 -6.65
N THR A 51 21.95 -5.10 -5.41
CA THR A 51 22.83 -5.65 -4.36
C THR A 51 22.15 -6.70 -3.49
N LYS A 52 20.83 -6.82 -3.57
CA LYS A 52 19.97 -7.71 -2.76
C LYS A 52 20.00 -7.41 -1.27
N THR A 53 20.25 -6.16 -0.90
CA THR A 53 20.31 -5.73 0.50
C THR A 53 19.08 -4.92 0.88
N SER A 54 18.58 -5.18 2.09
CA SER A 54 17.52 -4.39 2.71
C SER A 54 18.11 -3.19 3.45
N GLY A 55 17.58 -2.01 3.18
CA GLY A 55 17.90 -0.75 3.85
C GLY A 55 16.94 -0.42 4.98
N ALA A 56 16.58 0.86 5.10
CA ALA A 56 15.63 1.35 6.09
C ALA A 56 14.18 1.17 5.62
N ALA A 57 13.24 1.21 6.56
CA ALA A 57 11.82 1.35 6.21
C ALA A 57 11.56 2.72 5.57
N PHE A 58 10.63 2.79 4.62
CA PHE A 58 10.21 4.07 4.05
C PHE A 58 9.53 4.95 5.10
N ASP A 59 9.68 6.27 4.97
CA ASP A 59 8.96 7.24 5.79
C ASP A 59 7.60 7.55 5.16
N CYS A 60 6.53 6.94 5.67
CA CYS A 60 5.18 7.18 5.16
C CYS A 60 4.69 8.62 5.33
N ALA A 61 5.28 9.40 6.24
CA ALA A 61 4.93 10.81 6.41
C ALA A 61 5.63 11.72 5.39
N ALA A 62 6.75 11.29 4.80
CA ALA A 62 7.47 12.01 3.76
C ALA A 62 8.14 11.06 2.75
N PRO A 63 7.37 10.28 1.97
CA PRO A 63 7.96 9.31 1.05
C PRO A 63 8.76 10.01 -0.06
N LYS A 64 9.82 9.36 -0.53
CA LYS A 64 10.64 9.88 -1.63
C LYS A 64 10.73 8.89 -2.78
N ASN A 65 10.44 9.37 -3.98
CA ASN A 65 10.63 8.61 -5.20
C ASN A 65 12.00 8.91 -5.82
N GLU A 66 13.01 8.17 -5.36
CA GLU A 66 14.40 8.27 -5.82
C GLU A 66 14.69 7.35 -7.03
N SER A 67 13.65 6.80 -7.66
CA SER A 67 13.81 5.97 -8.85
C SER A 67 14.59 6.72 -9.94
N PRO A 68 15.57 6.08 -10.59
CA PRO A 68 16.31 6.71 -11.69
C PRO A 68 15.41 7.01 -12.90
N HIS A 69 14.18 6.48 -12.92
CA HIS A 69 13.19 6.72 -13.96
C HIS A 69 12.14 7.78 -13.56
N ASN A 70 12.24 8.36 -12.36
CA ASN A 70 11.31 9.38 -11.92
C ASN A 70 11.51 10.68 -12.72
N THR A 71 10.43 11.15 -13.35
CA THR A 71 10.38 12.47 -14.02
C THR A 71 9.37 13.41 -13.34
N GLY A 72 8.74 12.96 -12.26
CA GLY A 72 7.77 13.71 -11.47
C GLY A 72 8.36 14.23 -10.16
N LEU A 73 7.52 14.30 -9.13
CA LEU A 73 7.92 14.73 -7.79
C LEU A 73 8.86 13.69 -7.15
N VAL A 74 9.95 14.18 -6.56
CA VAL A 74 10.83 13.35 -5.71
C VAL A 74 10.25 13.30 -4.31
N ASP A 75 10.03 14.45 -3.68
CA ASP A 75 9.36 14.55 -2.38
C ASP A 75 7.85 14.40 -2.57
N LEU A 76 7.30 13.29 -2.08
CA LEU A 76 5.88 12.98 -2.23
C LEU A 76 5.09 13.54 -1.03
N PRO A 77 3.80 13.89 -1.23
CA PRO A 77 2.90 14.15 -0.11
C PRO A 77 2.84 12.94 0.85
N PRO A 78 2.51 13.15 2.14
CA PRO A 78 2.32 12.06 3.09
C PRO A 78 1.34 11.00 2.57
N ALA A 79 1.65 9.72 2.81
CA ALA A 79 0.74 8.63 2.50
C ALA A 79 -0.54 8.75 3.33
N GLN A 80 -1.68 8.61 2.68
CA GLN A 80 -2.97 8.47 3.33
C GLN A 80 -3.24 6.99 3.54
N ALA A 81 -3.58 6.65 4.79
CA ALA A 81 -4.00 5.31 5.13
C ALA A 81 -5.21 4.88 4.29
N ALA A 82 -5.27 3.57 4.03
CA ALA A 82 -6.40 2.92 3.40
C ALA A 82 -7.70 3.27 4.13
N TRP A 83 -8.80 3.35 3.39
CA TRP A 83 -10.11 3.44 4.02
C TRP A 83 -10.54 2.09 4.59
N ILE A 84 -10.26 1.01 3.85
CA ILE A 84 -10.50 -0.36 4.29
C ILE A 84 -9.32 -1.22 3.81
N PRO A 85 -8.30 -1.46 4.65
CA PRO A 85 -7.32 -2.50 4.40
C PRO A 85 -7.91 -3.87 4.77
N TYR A 86 -7.60 -4.88 3.98
CA TYR A 86 -7.98 -6.25 4.29
C TYR A 86 -7.01 -7.28 3.70
N ASP A 87 -6.88 -8.36 4.45
CA ASP A 87 -6.16 -9.59 4.11
C ASP A 87 -6.91 -10.74 4.78
N GLY A 88 -7.14 -11.83 4.04
CA GLY A 88 -7.87 -13.00 4.49
C GLY A 88 -9.21 -12.66 5.15
N GLY A 89 -9.37 -13.03 6.43
CA GLY A 89 -10.60 -12.82 7.22
C GLY A 89 -10.58 -11.59 8.15
N SER A 90 -9.69 -10.63 7.93
CA SER A 90 -9.55 -9.43 8.78
C SER A 90 -10.80 -8.54 8.81
N VAL A 91 -11.61 -8.58 7.75
CA VAL A 91 -12.91 -7.91 7.66
C VAL A 91 -13.99 -8.99 7.50
N PRO A 92 -14.72 -9.37 8.57
CA PRO A 92 -15.68 -10.48 8.53
C PRO A 92 -16.73 -10.37 7.43
N GLU A 93 -17.15 -9.15 7.10
CA GLU A 93 -18.13 -8.85 6.05
C GLU A 93 -17.64 -9.24 4.65
N PHE A 94 -16.32 -9.34 4.45
CA PHE A 94 -15.72 -9.73 3.17
C PHE A 94 -15.49 -11.25 3.07
N GLY A 95 -15.68 -11.99 4.17
CA GLY A 95 -15.42 -13.43 4.25
C GLY A 95 -13.91 -13.74 4.18
N THR A 96 -13.58 -14.96 3.76
CA THR A 96 -12.19 -15.46 3.65
C THR A 96 -11.85 -15.92 2.23
N GLY A 97 -12.52 -15.34 1.24
CA GLY A 97 -12.35 -15.67 -0.17
C GLY A 97 -11.11 -15.04 -0.78
N SER A 98 -11.01 -15.05 -2.11
CA SER A 98 -9.95 -14.33 -2.81
C SER A 98 -10.06 -12.83 -2.55
N GLU A 99 -8.91 -12.19 -2.34
CA GLU A 99 -8.82 -10.74 -2.23
C GLU A 99 -8.96 -10.13 -3.61
N SER A 100 -10.11 -9.53 -3.90
CA SER A 100 -10.39 -8.90 -5.19
C SER A 100 -11.24 -7.64 -5.00
N PRO A 101 -10.62 -6.45 -4.83
CA PRO A 101 -11.34 -5.24 -4.50
C PRO A 101 -12.02 -4.72 -5.77
N MET A 102 -13.31 -4.99 -5.90
CA MET A 102 -14.10 -4.49 -7.01
C MET A 102 -14.74 -3.15 -6.64
N GLY A 103 -14.54 -2.13 -7.49
CA GLY A 103 -15.26 -0.87 -7.38
C GLY A 103 -16.73 -1.02 -7.78
N GLY A 104 -17.60 -0.23 -7.16
CA GLY A 104 -19.02 -0.20 -7.47
C GLY A 104 -19.69 1.07 -6.95
N PRO A 105 -20.96 1.33 -7.33
CA PRO A 105 -21.71 2.45 -6.78
C PRO A 105 -21.84 2.32 -5.26
N VAL A 106 -21.60 3.42 -4.54
CA VAL A 106 -21.86 3.48 -3.10
C VAL A 106 -23.34 3.75 -2.90
N TYR A 107 -24.05 2.78 -2.32
CA TYR A 107 -25.46 2.95 -1.97
C TYR A 107 -25.62 4.05 -0.93
N ARG A 108 -26.53 5.00 -1.16
CA ARG A 108 -26.91 6.05 -0.22
C ARG A 108 -28.42 5.95 -0.03
N TYR A 109 -28.87 5.80 1.20
CA TYR A 109 -30.27 5.83 1.59
C TYR A 109 -30.57 7.07 2.43
#